data_AF-A0A4Q9P8G4-F1
#
_entry.id   AF-A0A4Q9P8G4-F1
#
_cell.length_a   1.000
_cell.length_b   1.000
_cell.length_c   1.000
_cell.angle_alpha   90.00
_cell.angle_beta   90.00
_cell.angle_gamma   90.00
#
_symmetry.space_group_name_H-M   'P 1'
#
loop_
_entity.id
_entity.type
_entity.pdbx_description
1 polymer ?
#
loop_
_entity_poly.entity_id
_entity_poly.type
_entity_poly.pdbx_seq_one_letter_code
_entity_poly.pdbx_strand_id
1 'polypeptide(L)'
;MATPVQVALRKLLPLPSQLPPSLSPRPGNLYEVLARFPKDGVGQKVHQTRWSAKGIAGSYWEITRTRLKCEGKHGKAWGHLVWKGKRINARDTEIRGGLKYKWMVGKSDPGPSFQPLPRTSPSPRKS
;
A
#
# COMPACT_ATOMS: atom_id res chain seq x y z
N MET A 1 5.55 10.82 29.31
CA MET A 1 6.05 12.17 29.03
C MET A 1 6.53 12.24 27.59
N ALA A 2 6.05 13.19 26.78
CA ALA A 2 6.53 13.35 25.40
C ALA A 2 7.90 14.04 25.42
N THR A 3 8.83 13.61 24.55
CA THR A 3 10.17 14.21 24.50
C THR A 3 10.11 15.64 23.96
N PRO A 4 11.07 16.52 24.31
CA PRO A 4 11.12 17.89 23.78
C PRO A 4 11.13 17.93 22.25
N VAL A 5 11.73 16.92 21.61
CA VAL A 5 11.70 16.73 20.14
C VAL A 5 10.27 16.49 19.64
N GLN A 6 9.49 15.62 20.30
CA GLN A 6 8.09 15.37 19.92
C GLN A 6 7.22 16.63 20.09
N VAL A 7 7.49 17.45 21.11
CA VAL A 7 6.77 18.71 21.33
C VAL A 7 7.13 19.74 20.27
N ALA A 8 8.40 19.88 19.91
CA ALA A 8 8.84 20.75 18.82
C ALA A 8 8.26 20.31 17.46
N LEU A 9 8.27 19.01 17.18
CA LEU A 9 7.72 18.46 15.94
C LEU A 9 6.21 18.73 15.82
N ARG A 10 5.46 18.64 16.93
CA ARG A 10 4.01 18.95 16.96
C ARG A 10 3.71 20.44 16.75
N LYS A 11 4.63 21.34 17.11
CA LYS A 11 4.48 22.78 16.89
C LYS A 11 4.83 23.19 15.45
N LEU A 12 5.75 22.47 14.81
CA LEU A 12 6.23 22.77 13.46
C LEU A 12 5.42 22.11 12.35
N LEU A 13 4.74 20.99 12.63
CA LEU A 13 3.89 20.31 11.66
C LEU A 13 2.45 20.86 11.71
N PRO A 14 1.84 21.18 10.56
CA PRO A 14 0.43 21.55 10.51
C PRO A 14 -0.46 20.39 10.98
N LEU A 15 -1.64 20.72 11.53
CA LEU A 15 -2.62 19.75 12.02
C LEU A 15 -2.89 18.63 10.99
N PRO A 16 -3.36 17.43 11.38
CA PRO A 16 -3.59 16.31 10.46
C PRO A 16 -4.51 16.63 9.26
N SER A 17 -5.36 17.66 9.38
CA SER A 17 -6.23 18.19 8.33
C SER A 17 -5.50 19.02 7.27
N GLN A 18 -4.29 19.50 7.54
CA GLN A 18 -3.46 20.37 6.70
C GLN A 18 -2.13 19.74 6.30
N LEU A 19 -1.90 18.46 6.64
CA LEU A 19 -0.71 17.76 6.17
C LEU A 19 -0.67 17.77 4.64
N PRO A 20 0.45 18.21 4.03
CA PRO A 20 0.58 18.15 2.59
C PRO A 20 0.36 16.71 2.12
N PRO A 21 -0.21 16.48 0.91
CA PRO A 21 -0.50 15.13 0.42
C PRO A 21 0.69 14.18 0.46
N SER A 22 1.91 14.74 0.38
CA SER A 22 3.19 14.04 0.52
C SER A 22 3.43 13.42 1.90
N LEU A 23 2.81 13.93 2.97
CA LEU A 23 2.94 13.43 4.35
C LEU A 23 1.70 12.67 4.82
N SER A 24 0.68 12.52 3.96
CA SER A 24 -0.54 11.81 4.33
C SER A 24 -0.30 10.29 4.36
N PRO A 25 -0.72 9.56 5.41
CA PRO A 25 -0.71 8.10 5.42
C PRO A 25 -1.87 7.50 4.60
N ARG A 26 -2.67 8.34 3.93
CA ARG A 26 -3.88 7.91 3.22
C ARG A 26 -3.56 6.99 2.04
N PRO A 27 -4.37 5.96 1.79
CA PRO A 27 -4.24 5.17 0.57
C PRO A 27 -4.49 6.05 -0.66
N GLY A 28 -3.74 5.81 -1.73
CA GLY A 28 -3.81 6.55 -2.98
C GLY A 28 -3.53 5.65 -4.18
N ASN A 29 -3.27 6.25 -5.35
CA ASN A 29 -2.72 5.45 -6.44
C ASN A 29 -1.26 5.04 -6.12
N LEU A 30 -0.71 4.05 -6.83
CA LEU A 30 0.63 3.54 -6.54
C LEU A 30 1.70 4.64 -6.62
N TYR A 31 1.66 5.47 -7.66
CA TYR A 31 2.67 6.48 -7.93
C TYR A 31 2.59 7.63 -6.93
N GLU A 32 1.38 8.05 -6.57
CA GLU A 32 1.14 9.06 -5.54
C GLU A 32 1.67 8.63 -4.18
N VAL A 33 1.51 7.35 -3.84
CA VAL A 33 2.02 6.78 -2.60
C VAL A 33 3.54 6.73 -2.62
N LEU A 34 4.15 6.37 -3.75
CA LEU A 34 5.61 6.27 -3.89
C LEU A 34 6.30 7.63 -3.95
N ALA A 35 5.67 8.63 -4.56
CA ALA A 35 6.17 10.02 -4.63
C ALA A 35 6.33 10.69 -3.25
N ARG A 36 5.71 10.12 -2.20
CA ARG A 36 5.84 10.60 -0.81
C ARG A 36 7.18 10.26 -0.19
N PHE A 37 7.89 9.28 -0.75
CA PHE A 37 9.10 8.74 -0.18
C PHE A 37 10.34 9.20 -0.95
N PRO A 38 11.49 9.33 -0.28
CA PRO A 38 12.77 9.55 -0.95
C PRO A 38 13.03 8.49 -2.01
N LYS A 39 13.72 8.88 -3.08
CA LYS A 39 14.04 8.01 -4.22
C LYS A 39 12.78 7.35 -4.80
N ASP A 40 11.67 8.09 -4.85
CA ASP A 40 10.40 7.63 -5.41
C ASP A 40 9.93 6.28 -4.84
N GLY A 41 10.13 6.08 -3.53
CA GLY A 41 9.66 4.89 -2.82
C GLY A 41 10.42 3.60 -3.10
N VAL A 42 11.63 3.65 -3.65
CA VAL A 42 12.52 2.48 -3.73
C VAL A 42 12.84 1.94 -2.33
N GLY A 43 12.71 0.62 -2.15
CA GLY A 43 12.86 -0.08 -0.88
C GLY A 43 11.57 -0.20 -0.07
N GLN A 44 10.51 0.55 -0.43
CA GLN A 44 9.26 0.51 0.30
C GLN A 44 8.47 -0.76 0.00
N LYS A 45 7.68 -1.16 1.00
CA LYS A 45 6.68 -2.22 0.89
C LYS A 45 5.33 -1.59 0.66
N VAL A 46 4.61 -2.02 -0.36
CA VAL A 46 3.26 -1.52 -0.65
C VAL A 46 2.32 -2.66 -0.97
N HIS A 47 1.05 -2.52 -0.62
CA HIS A 47 0.02 -3.52 -0.91
C HIS A 47 -1.23 -2.86 -1.46
N GLN A 48 -2.04 -3.64 -2.18
CA GLN A 48 -3.37 -3.19 -2.57
C GLN A 48 -4.30 -3.33 -1.37
N THR A 49 -5.04 -2.28 -1.01
CA THR A 49 -5.93 -2.30 0.16
C THR A 49 -7.02 -3.38 0.05
N ARG A 50 -7.40 -3.74 -1.18
CA ARG A 50 -8.35 -4.84 -1.45
C ARG A 50 -7.85 -6.21 -0.98
N TRP A 51 -6.54 -6.41 -0.81
CA TRP A 51 -6.00 -7.67 -0.31
C TRP A 51 -6.34 -7.84 1.16
N SER A 52 -6.16 -6.79 1.96
CA SER A 52 -6.60 -6.72 3.35
C SER A 52 -8.11 -6.94 3.45
N ALA A 53 -8.91 -6.25 2.62
CA ALA A 53 -10.36 -6.42 2.58
C ALA A 53 -10.83 -7.84 2.19
N LYS A 54 -9.95 -8.66 1.59
CA LYS A 54 -10.23 -10.04 1.20
C LYS A 54 -9.67 -11.08 2.19
N GLY A 55 -9.13 -10.67 3.34
CA GLY A 55 -8.51 -11.62 4.26
C GLY A 55 -7.14 -12.10 3.83
N ILE A 56 -6.53 -11.47 2.82
CA ILE A 56 -5.23 -11.90 2.30
C ILE A 56 -4.15 -11.20 3.12
N ALA A 57 -3.65 -11.88 4.15
CA ALA A 57 -2.58 -11.39 5.00
C ALA A 57 -1.19 -11.65 4.39
N GLY A 58 -0.22 -10.79 4.70
CA GLY A 58 1.19 -10.99 4.38
C GLY A 58 1.56 -10.85 2.90
N SER A 59 0.71 -10.20 2.09
CA SER A 59 0.97 -9.93 0.67
C SER A 59 1.37 -8.47 0.46
N TYR A 60 2.44 -8.24 -0.29
CA TYR A 60 2.96 -6.91 -0.62
C TYR A 60 3.94 -6.97 -1.79
N TRP A 61 4.20 -5.81 -2.38
CA TRP A 61 5.27 -5.58 -3.33
C TRP A 61 6.42 -4.89 -2.63
N GLU A 62 7.64 -5.39 -2.83
CA GLU A 62 8.87 -4.69 -2.50
C GLU A 62 9.32 -3.89 -3.72
N ILE A 63 9.30 -2.56 -3.62
CA ILE A 63 9.64 -1.68 -4.72
C ILE A 63 11.15 -1.67 -4.91
N THR A 64 11.61 -1.98 -6.11
CA THR A 64 13.04 -1.99 -6.46
C THR A 64 13.41 -0.82 -7.35
N ARG A 65 12.51 -0.42 -8.26
CA ARG A 65 12.72 0.67 -9.20
C ARG A 65 11.41 1.39 -9.50
N THR A 66 11.51 2.68 -9.76
CA THR A 66 10.39 3.53 -10.13
C THR A 66 10.80 4.52 -11.20
N ARG A 67 9.83 4.88 -12.03
CA ARG A 67 9.92 5.96 -13.01
C ARG A 67 8.63 6.75 -12.95
N LEU A 68 8.60 7.75 -12.07
CA LEU A 68 7.45 8.61 -11.90
C LEU A 68 7.44 9.69 -12.98
N LYS A 69 6.23 10.13 -13.34
CA LYS A 69 5.95 11.20 -14.31
C LYS A 69 4.81 12.06 -13.77
N CYS A 70 4.67 13.27 -14.31
CA CYS A 70 3.59 14.19 -13.95
C CYS A 70 3.49 14.37 -12.42
N GLU A 71 4.63 14.64 -11.78
CA GLU A 71 4.73 14.84 -10.32
C GLU A 71 4.18 13.66 -9.48
N GLY A 72 4.39 12.43 -9.96
CA GLY A 72 3.96 11.24 -9.23
C GLY A 72 2.49 10.88 -9.43
N LYS A 73 1.75 11.55 -10.32
CA LYS A 73 0.39 11.13 -10.70
C LYS A 73 0.39 9.88 -11.59
N HIS A 74 1.45 9.71 -12.39
CA HIS A 74 1.61 8.62 -13.34
C HIS A 74 3.02 8.04 -13.25
N GLY A 75 3.25 6.89 -13.86
CA GLY A 75 4.60 6.32 -13.93
C GLY A 75 4.61 4.85 -14.25
N LYS A 76 5.75 4.24 -13.94
CA LYS A 76 5.96 2.80 -13.90
C LYS A 76 6.72 2.45 -12.62
N ALA A 77 6.39 1.30 -12.05
CA ALA A 77 7.07 0.78 -10.87
C ALA A 77 7.40 -0.70 -11.09
N TRP A 78 8.54 -1.13 -10.57
CA TRP A 78 9.00 -2.50 -10.60
C TRP A 78 9.29 -2.97 -9.18
N GLY A 79 9.15 -4.27 -8.98
CA GLY A 79 9.43 -4.85 -7.68
C GLY A 79 9.30 -6.36 -7.66
N HIS A 80 9.42 -6.89 -6.44
CA HIS A 80 9.19 -8.29 -6.14
C HIS A 80 7.86 -8.47 -5.44
N LEU A 81 7.03 -9.39 -5.96
CA LEU A 81 5.80 -9.77 -5.30
C LEU A 81 6.08 -10.77 -4.20
N VAL A 82 5.70 -10.41 -2.98
CA VAL A 82 5.53 -11.34 -1.86
C VAL A 82 4.04 -11.59 -1.71
N TRP A 83 3.64 -12.85 -1.79
CA TRP A 83 2.26 -13.27 -1.69
C TRP A 83 2.10 -14.24 -0.53
N LYS A 84 1.25 -13.89 0.43
CA LYS A 84 1.02 -14.68 1.65
C LYS A 84 2.34 -15.10 2.33
N GLY A 85 3.27 -14.17 2.43
CA GLY A 85 4.60 -14.39 3.01
C GLY A 85 5.63 -15.07 2.11
N LYS A 86 5.27 -15.55 0.90
CA LYS A 86 6.19 -16.20 -0.03
C LYS A 86 6.56 -15.28 -1.19
N ARG A 87 7.85 -15.12 -1.47
CA ARG A 87 8.32 -14.38 -2.64
C ARG A 87 8.01 -15.19 -3.90
N ILE A 88 7.19 -14.63 -4.79
CA ILE A 88 6.80 -15.28 -6.05
C ILE A 88 7.82 -14.96 -7.14
N ASN A 89 8.23 -13.69 -7.25
CA ASN A 89 9.07 -13.25 -8.35
C ASN A 89 10.54 -13.25 -7.95
N ALA A 90 11.34 -14.04 -8.67
CA ALA A 90 12.79 -14.04 -8.53
C ALA A 90 13.40 -12.74 -9.08
N ARG A 91 12.89 -12.26 -10.23
CA ARG A 91 13.35 -11.04 -10.90
C ARG A 91 12.45 -9.85 -10.62
N ASP A 92 12.96 -8.67 -10.91
CA ASP A 92 12.18 -7.44 -10.94
C ASP A 92 11.09 -7.55 -12.00
N THR A 93 9.84 -7.34 -11.60
CA THR A 93 8.69 -7.35 -12.51
C THR A 93 7.91 -6.05 -12.41
N GLU A 94 7.34 -5.60 -13.52
CA GLU A 94 6.51 -4.40 -13.56
C GLU A 94 5.21 -4.60 -12.78
N ILE A 95 4.90 -3.65 -11.89
CA ILE A 95 3.70 -3.66 -11.07
C ILE A 95 2.53 -3.12 -11.90
N ARG A 96 1.60 -4.00 -12.24
CA ARG A 96 0.40 -3.63 -13.02
C ARG A 96 -0.70 -3.07 -12.13
N GLY A 97 -1.55 -2.23 -12.73
CA GLY A 97 -2.71 -1.66 -12.05
C GLY A 97 -2.38 -0.55 -11.05
N GLY A 98 -1.25 0.15 -11.24
CA GLY A 98 -0.82 1.25 -10.38
C GLY A 98 -1.86 2.37 -10.22
N LEU A 99 -2.57 2.71 -11.31
CA LEU A 99 -3.66 3.71 -11.31
C LEU A 99 -5.02 3.13 -10.93
N LYS A 100 -5.22 1.82 -11.15
CA LYS A 100 -6.53 1.17 -11.02
C LYS A 100 -6.91 0.92 -9.56
N TYR A 101 -5.95 0.56 -8.73
CA TYR A 101 -6.20 0.13 -7.37
C TYR A 101 -5.76 1.18 -6.37
N LYS A 102 -6.34 1.12 -5.16
CA LYS A 102 -5.86 1.85 -4.00
C LYS A 102 -4.70 1.08 -3.37
N TRP A 103 -3.59 1.78 -3.18
CA TRP A 103 -2.34 1.28 -2.64
C TRP A 103 -2.06 1.92 -1.29
N MET A 104 -1.42 1.17 -0.41
CA MET A 104 -1.01 1.61 0.92
C MET A 104 0.35 1.01 1.26
N VAL A 105 1.13 1.72 2.06
CA VAL A 105 2.43 1.28 2.54
C VAL A 105 2.27 0.16 3.57
N GLY A 106 3.23 -0.76 3.60
CA GLY A 106 3.24 -1.91 4.49
C GLY A 106 2.74 -3.20 3.84
N LYS A 107 2.47 -4.19 4.69
CA LYS A 107 1.97 -5.50 4.29
C LYS A 107 0.44 -5.52 4.38
N SER A 108 -0.20 -6.31 3.52
CA SER A 108 -1.64 -6.53 3.69
C SER A 108 -1.90 -7.24 5.02
N ASP A 109 -2.81 -6.67 5.80
CA ASP A 109 -3.27 -7.23 7.05
C ASP A 109 -4.79 -7.01 7.10
N PRO A 110 -5.60 -8.07 7.16
CA PRO A 110 -7.05 -7.92 7.23
C PRO A 110 -7.54 -7.24 8.52
N GLY A 111 -6.66 -7.05 9.50
CA GLY A 111 -7.00 -6.42 10.77
C GLY A 111 -7.82 -7.35 11.67
N PRO A 112 -7.99 -7.00 12.96
CA PRO A 112 -8.61 -7.88 13.95
C PRO A 112 -10.11 -8.11 13.73
N SER A 113 -10.78 -7.23 12.98
CA SER A 113 -12.23 -7.27 12.74
C SER A 113 -12.63 -7.92 11.41
N PHE A 114 -11.71 -8.56 10.69
CA PHE A 114 -12.05 -9.25 9.45
C PHE A 114 -12.84 -10.52 9.75
N GLN A 115 -14.11 -10.52 9.37
CA GLN A 115 -14.91 -11.73 9.29
C GLN A 115 -14.94 -12.20 7.83
N PRO A 116 -14.37 -13.39 7.51
CA PRO A 116 -14.57 -13.97 6.20
C PRO A 116 -16.07 -14.17 5.99
N LEU A 117 -16.62 -13.64 4.89
CA LEU A 117 -18.00 -13.97 4.51
C LEU A 117 -18.16 -15.49 4.52
N PRO A 118 -19.20 -16.04 5.16
CA PRO A 118 -19.45 -17.47 5.11
C PRO A 118 -19.57 -17.88 3.65
N ARG A 119 -18.84 -18.92 3.24
CA ARG A 119 -18.99 -19.51 1.91
C ARG A 119 -20.42 -20.04 1.83
N THR A 120 -21.30 -19.32 1.17
CA THR A 120 -22.63 -19.83 0.87
C THR A 120 -22.43 -21.07 0.00
N SER A 121 -22.74 -22.23 0.57
CA SER A 121 -22.76 -23.51 -0.14
C SER A 121 -23.56 -23.34 -1.44
N PRO A 122 -23.11 -23.91 -2.57
CA PRO A 122 -23.89 -23.84 -3.80
C PRO A 122 -25.26 -24.46 -3.54
N SER A 123 -26.31 -23.66 -3.74
CA SER A 123 -27.70 -24.10 -3.62
C SER A 123 -27.91 -25.32 -4.52
N PRO A 124 -28.53 -26.42 -4.04
CA PRO A 124 -28.78 -27.58 -4.87
C PRO A 124 -29.69 -27.17 -6.03
N ARG A 125 -29.16 -27.31 -7.26
CA ARG A 125 -29.91 -27.13 -8.50
C ARG A 125 -31.05 -28.14 -8.49
N LYS A 126 -32.30 -27.67 -8.37
CA LYS A 126 -33.48 -28.52 -8.52
C LYS A 126 -33.50 -29.08 -9.95
N SER A 127 -33.60 -30.40 -10.06
CA SER A 127 -33.91 -31.16 -11.28
C SER A 127 -35.41 -31.16 -11.53
#